data_AF-A0A535MW83-F1
#
_entry.id   AF-A0A535MW83-F1
#
_cell.length_a   1.000
_cell.length_b   1.000
_cell.length_c   1.000
_cell.angle_alpha   90.00
_cell.angle_beta   90.00
_cell.angle_gamma   90.00
#
_symmetry.space_group_name_H-M   'P 1'
#
loop_
_entity.id
_entity.type
_entity.pdbx_description
1 polymer ?
#
loop_
_entity_poly.entity_id
_entity_poly.type
_entity_poly.pdbx_seq_one_letter_code
_entity_poly.pdbx_strand_id
1 'polypeptide(L)'
;DIVVGCVGGGSNFSGLAFPFLRDRLQGKTKTRFLAAEPEACPSITRGKYTYDFGDTGEMTPLVKMHTLGHNFIPDGIHAGGLRYHGMAPLVSALVDHGYIEGVAYPQR
;
A
#
# COMPACT_ATOMS: atom_id res chain seq x y z
N ASP A 1 -9.94 18.32 2.52
CA ASP A 1 -9.45 17.81 1.22
C ASP A 1 -8.98 16.37 1.33
N ILE A 2 -8.93 15.65 0.21
CA ILE A 2 -8.51 14.25 0.13
C ILE A 2 -7.57 14.09 -1.06
N VAL A 3 -6.42 13.46 -0.86
CA VAL A 3 -5.54 12.96 -1.92
C VAL A 3 -5.77 11.45 -2.04
N VAL A 4 -6.10 11.00 -3.25
CA VAL A 4 -6.46 9.61 -3.53
C VAL A 4 -5.53 9.05 -4.60
N GLY A 5 -5.14 7.78 -4.47
CA GLY A 5 -4.48 7.04 -5.54
C GLY A 5 -4.49 5.55 -5.29
N CYS A 6 -4.30 4.78 -6.35
CA CYS A 6 -4.27 3.33 -6.27
C CYS A 6 -2.89 2.81 -5.84
N VAL A 7 -2.85 1.66 -5.18
CA VAL A 7 -1.61 1.05 -4.70
C VAL A 7 -1.48 -0.40 -5.19
N GLY A 8 -0.39 -0.64 -5.93
CA GLY A 8 0.15 -1.98 -6.16
C GLY A 8 1.30 -2.18 -5.18
N GLY A 9 2.49 -1.66 -5.52
CA GLY A 9 3.60 -1.50 -4.56
C GLY A 9 3.66 -0.13 -3.87
N GLY A 10 2.73 0.80 -4.18
CA GLY A 10 2.61 2.09 -3.52
C GLY A 10 3.48 3.24 -4.05
N SER A 11 4.39 2.99 -5.00
CA SER A 11 5.31 4.03 -5.53
C SER A 11 4.58 5.22 -6.17
N ASN A 12 3.62 4.96 -7.07
CA ASN A 12 2.84 6.00 -7.73
C ASN A 12 2.08 6.88 -6.72
N PHE A 13 1.40 6.25 -5.75
CA PHE A 13 0.66 6.93 -4.70
C PHE A 13 1.58 7.78 -3.85
N SER A 14 2.71 7.23 -3.40
CA SER A 14 3.68 7.95 -2.58
C SER A 14 4.27 9.16 -3.30
N GLY A 15 4.55 9.05 -4.59
CA GLY A 15 5.06 10.15 -5.41
C GLY A 15 4.11 11.33 -5.49
N LEU A 16 2.80 11.07 -5.52
CA LEU A 16 1.76 12.10 -5.46
C LEU A 16 1.53 12.60 -4.01
N ALA A 17 1.36 11.69 -3.06
CA ALA A 17 0.83 11.98 -1.74
C ALA A 17 1.83 12.62 -0.78
N PHE A 18 3.11 12.22 -0.82
CA PHE A 18 4.09 12.59 0.21
C PHE A 18 4.34 14.11 0.32
N PRO A 19 4.39 14.90 -0.77
CA PRO A 19 4.49 16.35 -0.66
C PRO A 19 3.35 16.98 0.15
N PHE A 20 2.11 16.55 -0.06
CA PHE A 20 0.95 17.04 0.68
C PHE A 20 0.88 16.47 2.10
N LEU A 21 1.33 15.22 2.29
CA LEU A 21 1.37 14.59 3.61
C LEU A 21 2.35 15.32 4.53
N ARG A 22 3.48 15.79 4.00
CA ARG A 22 4.41 16.66 4.74
C ARG A 22 3.68 17.88 5.31
N ASP A 23 2.82 18.54 4.55
CA ASP A 23 2.08 19.70 5.04
C ASP A 23 1.08 19.32 6.16
N ARG A 24 0.43 18.15 6.07
CA ARG A 24 -0.39 17.62 7.17
C ARG A 24 0.44 17.35 8.42
N LEU A 25 1.60 16.70 8.27
CA LEU A 25 2.52 16.40 9.38
C LEU A 25 3.07 17.67 10.05
N GLN A 26 3.19 18.77 9.30
CA GLN A 26 3.55 20.10 9.83
C GLN A 26 2.36 20.87 10.42
N GLY A 27 1.17 20.27 10.49
CA GLY A 27 -0.04 20.88 11.03
C GLY A 27 -0.65 21.98 10.15
N LYS A 28 -0.20 22.14 8.90
CA LYS A 28 -0.69 23.18 7.98
C LYS A 28 -2.04 22.81 7.37
N THR A 29 -2.33 21.52 7.24
CA THR A 29 -3.56 21.02 6.62
C THR A 29 -4.17 19.87 7.43
N LYS A 30 -5.44 19.59 7.17
CA LYS A 30 -6.14 18.39 7.66
C LYS A 30 -6.42 17.40 6.51
N THR A 31 -5.59 17.42 5.47
CA THR A 31 -5.77 16.61 4.26
C THR A 31 -5.78 15.13 4.61
N ARG A 32 -6.73 14.37 4.07
CA ARG A 32 -6.78 12.91 4.19
C ARG A 32 -6.07 12.25 3.02
N PHE A 33 -5.53 11.07 3.24
CA PHE A 33 -4.76 10.32 2.25
C PHE A 33 -5.37 8.94 2.11
N LEU A 34 -5.93 8.65 0.94
CA LEU A 34 -6.68 7.41 0.70
C LEU A 34 -5.94 6.55 -0.34
N ALA A 35 -5.43 5.41 0.09
CA ALA A 35 -4.77 4.42 -0.74
C ALA A 35 -5.77 3.30 -1.10
N ALA A 36 -6.10 3.19 -2.39
CA ALA A 36 -7.05 2.19 -2.88
C ALA A 36 -6.33 0.96 -3.46
N GLU A 37 -6.70 -0.24 -3.02
CA GLU A 37 -6.16 -1.52 -3.49
C GLU A 37 -7.29 -2.46 -3.94
N PRO A 38 -7.01 -3.55 -4.67
CA PRO A 38 -8.04 -4.51 -5.01
C PRO A 38 -8.30 -5.47 -3.84
N GLU A 39 -9.55 -5.89 -3.65
CA GLU A 39 -9.89 -6.97 -2.69
C GLU A 39 -9.17 -8.28 -3.01
N ALA A 40 -8.78 -8.51 -4.28
CA ALA A 40 -7.99 -9.66 -4.67
C ALA A 40 -6.53 -9.61 -4.19
N CYS A 41 -5.98 -8.42 -3.93
CA CYS A 41 -4.62 -8.22 -3.39
C CYS A 41 -4.63 -7.18 -2.25
N PRO A 42 -5.26 -7.49 -1.11
CA PRO A 42 -5.58 -6.55 -0.04
C PRO A 42 -4.41 -6.35 0.94
N SER A 43 -3.25 -5.92 0.42
CA SER A 43 -1.99 -5.80 1.18
C SER A 43 -2.10 -4.90 2.43
N ILE A 44 -2.66 -3.70 2.34
CA ILE A 44 -2.72 -2.74 3.46
C ILE A 44 -4.00 -2.85 4.29
N THR A 45 -5.07 -3.43 3.74
CA THR A 45 -6.35 -3.59 4.45
C THR A 45 -6.48 -4.95 5.16
N ARG A 46 -5.77 -5.99 4.70
CA ARG A 46 -5.81 -7.34 5.30
C ARG A 46 -4.44 -8.00 5.49
N GLY A 47 -3.38 -7.50 4.85
CA GLY A 47 -2.03 -8.03 5.02
C GLY A 47 -1.44 -7.77 6.41
N LYS A 48 -0.36 -8.48 6.72
CA LYS A 48 0.35 -8.34 8.00
C LYS A 48 1.45 -7.29 7.86
N TYR A 49 1.59 -6.40 8.84
CA TYR A 49 2.75 -5.50 8.94
C TYR A 49 3.94 -6.23 9.59
N THR A 50 4.81 -6.83 8.78
CA THR A 50 5.94 -7.66 9.23
C THR A 50 7.12 -7.55 8.26
N TYR A 51 8.26 -8.15 8.61
CA TYR A 51 9.37 -8.32 7.67
C TYR A 51 9.05 -9.42 6.65
N ASP A 52 9.30 -9.13 5.38
CA ASP A 52 9.14 -10.06 4.26
C ASP A 52 10.05 -9.66 3.08
N PHE A 53 10.21 -10.56 2.11
CA PHE A 53 10.96 -10.26 0.89
C PHE A 53 10.19 -9.30 -0.01
N GLY A 54 10.89 -8.33 -0.60
CA GLY A 54 10.34 -7.39 -1.58
C GLY A 54 10.17 -7.99 -2.97
N ASP A 55 10.56 -9.23 -3.18
CA ASP A 55 10.41 -9.94 -4.44
C ASP A 55 10.17 -11.43 -4.18
N THR A 56 9.51 -12.08 -5.12
CA THR A 56 9.21 -13.52 -5.05
C THR A 56 10.47 -14.39 -5.18
N GLY A 57 11.57 -13.81 -5.68
CA GLY A 57 12.85 -14.50 -5.87
C GLY A 57 13.80 -14.40 -4.68
N GLU A 58 13.38 -13.76 -3.58
CA GLU A 58 14.17 -13.56 -2.36
C GLU A 58 15.54 -12.89 -2.60
N MET A 59 15.66 -12.07 -3.65
CA MET A 59 16.91 -11.37 -3.98
C MET A 59 17.04 -10.05 -3.23
N THR A 60 15.91 -9.48 -2.78
CA THR A 60 15.88 -8.30 -1.91
C THR A 60 16.21 -8.69 -0.45
N PRO A 61 16.74 -7.76 0.37
CA PRO A 61 16.74 -7.97 1.82
C PRO A 61 15.30 -7.99 2.35
N LEU A 62 15.12 -8.57 3.55
CA LEU A 62 13.85 -8.45 4.26
C LEU A 62 13.54 -6.98 4.58
N VAL A 63 12.34 -6.54 4.22
CA VAL A 63 11.84 -5.18 4.47
C VAL A 63 10.58 -5.24 5.33
N LYS A 64 10.44 -4.30 6.27
CA LYS A 64 9.23 -4.20 7.10
C LYS A 64 8.12 -3.52 6.30
N MET A 65 7.10 -4.28 5.93
CA MET A 65 5.99 -3.80 5.10
C MET A 65 4.68 -4.52 5.42
N HIS A 66 3.57 -3.94 4.99
CA HIS A 66 2.33 -4.68 4.84
C HIS A 66 2.52 -5.70 3.72
N THR A 67 2.21 -6.96 3.99
CA THR A 67 2.42 -8.07 3.05
C THR A 67 1.32 -9.14 3.15
N LEU A 68 1.00 -9.74 2.01
CA LEU A 68 0.21 -10.98 1.88
C LEU A 68 1.10 -12.25 1.90
N GLY A 69 2.42 -12.06 1.95
CA GLY A 69 3.47 -13.07 1.77
C GLY A 69 4.06 -13.01 0.35
N HIS A 70 5.38 -13.01 0.19
CA HIS A 70 6.06 -12.95 -1.12
C HIS A 70 5.72 -14.09 -2.08
N ASN A 71 5.15 -15.19 -1.60
CA ASN A 71 4.64 -16.29 -2.43
C ASN A 71 3.13 -16.19 -2.73
N PHE A 72 2.48 -15.09 -2.37
CA PHE A 72 1.06 -14.86 -2.63
C PHE A 72 0.79 -14.79 -4.13
N ILE A 73 -0.24 -15.51 -4.57
CA ILE A 73 -0.75 -15.48 -5.93
C ILE A 73 -2.24 -15.11 -5.86
N PRO A 74 -2.68 -13.99 -6.46
CA PRO A 74 -4.10 -13.65 -6.50
C PRO A 74 -4.90 -14.66 -7.34
N ASP A 75 -6.22 -14.65 -7.18
CA ASP A 75 -7.13 -15.50 -7.98
C ASP A 75 -6.86 -15.34 -9.49
N GLY A 76 -6.87 -16.45 -10.23
CA GLY A 76 -6.61 -16.47 -11.67
C GLY A 76 -7.61 -15.65 -12.50
N ILE A 77 -8.79 -15.34 -11.96
CA ILE A 77 -9.76 -14.45 -12.61
C ILE A 77 -9.49 -12.95 -12.36
N HIS A 78 -8.50 -12.62 -11.51
CA HIS A 78 -8.16 -11.23 -11.23
C HIS A 78 -7.47 -10.57 -12.43
N ALA A 79 -8.08 -9.52 -12.95
CA ALA A 79 -7.67 -8.78 -14.14
C ALA A 79 -7.45 -7.29 -13.89
N GLY A 80 -7.62 -6.80 -12.65
CA GLY A 80 -7.48 -5.39 -12.28
C GLY A 80 -6.03 -4.89 -12.12
N GLY A 81 -5.02 -5.73 -12.37
CA GLY A 81 -3.62 -5.38 -12.09
C GLY A 81 -3.32 -5.37 -10.59
N LEU A 82 -2.43 -4.49 -10.12
CA LEU A 82 -2.11 -4.30 -8.69
C LEU A 82 -1.85 -5.63 -7.93
N ARG A 83 -1.07 -6.53 -8.54
CA ARG A 83 -0.89 -7.93 -8.08
C ARG A 83 0.25 -8.14 -7.08
N TYR A 84 0.99 -7.08 -6.77
CA TYR A 84 2.15 -7.18 -5.91
C TYR A 84 1.72 -7.50 -4.47
N HIS A 85 2.44 -8.40 -3.80
CA HIS A 85 2.05 -8.94 -2.50
C HIS A 85 2.27 -7.96 -1.34
N GLY A 86 3.22 -7.05 -1.53
CA GLY A 86 3.70 -6.14 -0.50
C GLY A 86 3.31 -4.69 -0.76
N MET A 87 3.74 -3.81 0.14
CA MET A 87 3.56 -2.37 0.02
C MET A 87 4.88 -1.65 0.34
N ALA A 88 5.15 -0.51 -0.29
CA ALA A 88 6.33 0.28 0.03
C ALA A 88 6.47 0.48 1.55
N PRO A 89 7.67 0.30 2.15
CA PRO A 89 7.85 0.36 3.60
C PRO A 89 7.37 1.67 4.25
N LEU A 90 7.58 2.81 3.57
CA LEU A 90 7.12 4.11 4.04
C LEU A 90 5.59 4.23 4.01
N VAL A 91 4.94 3.75 2.93
CA VAL A 91 3.47 3.71 2.87
C VAL A 91 2.93 2.80 3.98
N SER A 92 3.56 1.64 4.18
CA SER A 92 3.19 0.69 5.23
C SER A 92 3.27 1.31 6.62
N ALA A 93 4.37 1.98 6.96
CA ALA A 93 4.54 2.64 8.25
C ALA A 93 3.50 3.76 8.44
N LEU A 94 3.20 4.52 7.40
CA LEU A 94 2.21 5.60 7.46
C LEU A 94 0.76 5.09 7.56
N VAL A 95 0.45 3.92 7.01
CA VAL A 95 -0.82 3.21 7.26
C VAL A 95 -0.88 2.72 8.70
N ASP A 96 0.18 2.05 9.19
CA ASP A 96 0.26 1.50 10.56
C ASP A 96 0.11 2.61 11.63
N HIS A 97 0.63 3.80 11.36
CA HIS A 97 0.50 4.97 12.23
C HIS A 97 -0.76 5.82 11.98
N GLY A 98 -1.67 5.41 11.08
CA GLY A 98 -2.96 6.08 10.85
C GLY A 98 -2.88 7.40 10.07
N TYR A 99 -1.79 7.66 9.36
CA TYR A 99 -1.64 8.83 8.48
C TYR A 99 -2.21 8.61 7.08
N ILE A 100 -2.25 7.35 6.62
CA ILE A 100 -2.86 6.93 5.35
C ILE A 100 -3.99 5.94 5.66
N GLU A 101 -5.13 6.12 4.99
CA GLU A 101 -6.29 5.25 5.08
C GLU A 101 -6.26 4.26 3.90
N GLY A 102 -6.31 2.96 4.18
CA GLY A 102 -6.42 1.91 3.17
C GLY A 102 -7.88 1.55 2.88
N VAL A 103 -8.24 1.40 1.61
CA VAL A 103 -9.54 0.88 1.18
C VAL A 103 -9.35 -0.17 0.09
N ALA A 104 -10.15 -1.23 0.14
CA ALA A 104 -10.13 -2.29 -0.85
C ALA A 104 -11.46 -2.31 -1.64
N TYR A 105 -11.37 -2.52 -2.95
CA TYR A 105 -12.54 -2.62 -3.83
C TYR A 105 -12.52 -3.90 -4.67
N PRO A 106 -13.68 -4.52 -4.94
CA PRO A 106 -13.77 -5.59 -5.92
C PRO A 106 -13.50 -5.05 -7.33
N GLN A 107 -13.10 -5.93 -8.24
CA GLN A 107 -12.90 -5.56 -9.66
C GLN A 107 -14.21 -5.52 -10.48
N ARG A 108 -15.36 -5.77 -9.84
CA ARG A 108 -16.72 -5.76 -10.41
C ARG A 108 -17.72 -5.28 -9.39
#